data_AF-A0A939ZJH5-F1
#
_entry.id   AF-A0A939ZJH5-F1
#
_cell.length_a   1.000
_cell.length_b   1.000
_cell.length_c   1.000
_cell.angle_alpha   90.00
_cell.angle_beta   90.00
_cell.angle_gamma   90.00
#
_symmetry.space_group_name_H-M   'P 1'
#
loop_
_entity.id
_entity.type
_entity.pdbx_description
1 polymer ?
#
loop_
_entity_poly.entity_id
_entity_poly.type
_entity_poly.pdbx_seq_one_letter_code
_entity_poly.pdbx_strand_id
1 'polypeptide(L)'
;MSADSMRPTNDSIPCPVCGKHTFPSYMDHNICRVCGWENDDWFEEGGANYISLEDYKRRYQEHLELYSDYTYAKYGLPEITESDRLTVDHLYCTKIIY
;
A
#
# COMPACT_ATOMS: atom_id res chain seq x y z
N MET A 1 21.28 -28.70 27.50
CA MET A 1 21.34 -27.23 27.32
C MET A 1 20.69 -26.94 25.97
N SER A 2 19.37 -26.74 25.95
CA SER A 2 18.64 -26.40 24.72
C SER A 2 18.30 -24.93 24.78
N ALA A 3 19.15 -24.11 24.17
CA ALA A 3 18.83 -22.73 23.85
C ALA A 3 18.23 -22.71 22.45
N ASP A 4 17.04 -23.29 22.30
CA ASP A 4 16.18 -22.91 21.18
C ASP A 4 15.71 -21.50 21.50
N SER A 5 16.45 -20.57 20.93
CA SER A 5 16.35 -19.15 21.18
C SER A 5 14.94 -18.72 20.79
N MET A 6 14.21 -18.17 21.75
CA MET A 6 12.95 -17.46 21.52
C MET A 6 13.14 -16.49 20.35
N ARG A 7 12.66 -16.87 19.16
CA ARG A 7 12.54 -15.96 18.03
C ARG A 7 11.43 -14.98 18.43
N PRO A 8 11.67 -13.67 18.49
CA PRO A 8 10.66 -12.73 18.96
C PRO A 8 9.46 -12.83 18.02
N THR A 9 8.32 -13.33 18.50
CA THR A 9 7.08 -13.47 17.71
C THR A 9 6.34 -12.13 17.64
N ASN A 10 7.07 -11.06 17.30
CA ASN A 10 6.54 -9.70 17.23
C ASN A 10 6.99 -9.02 15.93
N ASP A 11 7.03 -9.79 14.84
CA ASP A 11 7.49 -9.35 13.52
C ASP A 11 6.39 -8.54 12.81
N SER A 12 6.00 -7.41 13.40
CA SER A 12 5.15 -6.45 12.72
C SER A 12 5.95 -5.82 11.57
N ILE A 13 5.43 -5.88 10.35
CA ILE A 13 6.13 -5.46 9.13
C ILE A 13 5.82 -3.99 8.85
N PRO A 14 6.81 -3.08 8.81
CA PRO A 14 6.56 -1.68 8.52
C PRO A 14 6.08 -1.51 7.08
N CYS A 15 5.14 -0.59 6.86
CA CYS A 15 4.64 -0.26 5.55
C CYS A 15 5.79 0.26 4.65
N PRO A 16 6.01 -0.33 3.47
CA PRO A 16 7.15 -0.01 2.62
C PRO A 16 7.05 1.39 1.97
N VAL A 17 5.86 2.00 1.98
CA VAL A 17 5.62 3.35 1.43
C VAL A 17 5.91 4.43 2.46
N CYS A 18 5.26 4.37 3.63
CA CYS A 18 5.31 5.45 4.60
C CYS A 18 6.10 5.14 5.87
N GLY A 19 6.36 3.87 6.18
CA GLY A 19 6.99 3.42 7.42
C GLY A 19 6.21 3.69 8.71
N LYS A 20 5.04 4.36 8.66
CA LYS A 20 4.26 4.80 9.84
C LYS A 20 3.23 3.78 10.32
N HIS A 21 2.83 2.85 9.47
CA HIS A 21 1.92 1.75 9.80
C HIS A 21 2.70 0.44 9.87
N THR A 22 2.32 -0.46 10.77
CA THR A 22 2.88 -1.81 10.86
C THR A 22 1.80 -2.84 10.62
N PHE A 23 2.07 -3.77 9.69
CA PHE A 23 1.20 -4.89 9.38
C PHE A 23 1.45 -6.03 10.36
N PRO A 24 0.40 -6.74 10.84
CA PRO A 24 0.53 -7.86 11.75
C PRO A 24 1.22 -9.08 11.14
N SER A 25 1.13 -9.28 9.82
CA SER A 25 1.83 -10.36 9.13
C SER A 25 2.13 -10.00 7.67
N TYR A 26 2.99 -10.79 7.05
CA TYR A 26 3.28 -10.71 5.61
C TYR A 26 2.08 -11.14 4.78
N MET A 27 1.81 -10.46 3.65
CA MET A 27 0.71 -10.80 2.73
C MET A 27 -0.66 -10.87 3.41
N ASP A 28 -0.92 -9.99 4.38
CA ASP A 28 -2.18 -10.00 5.12
C ASP A 28 -3.31 -9.23 4.42
N HIS A 29 -3.02 -8.64 3.26
CA HIS A 29 -3.95 -7.84 2.44
C HIS A 29 -4.58 -6.66 3.21
N ASN A 30 -3.99 -6.26 4.34
CA ASN A 30 -4.43 -5.07 5.05
C ASN A 30 -3.96 -3.82 4.33
N ILE A 31 -4.83 -2.82 4.33
CA ILE A 31 -4.53 -1.50 3.76
C ILE A 31 -3.90 -0.61 4.83
N CYS A 32 -2.75 -0.02 4.52
CA CYS A 32 -2.09 0.95 5.36
C CYS A 32 -3.00 2.17 5.58
N ARG A 33 -3.43 2.40 6.82
CA ARG A 33 -4.34 3.52 7.17
C ARG A 33 -3.73 4.91 6.98
N VAL A 34 -2.42 4.98 6.76
CA VAL A 34 -1.68 6.24 6.59
C VAL A 34 -1.54 6.60 5.12
N CYS A 35 -1.04 5.69 4.28
CA CYS A 35 -0.77 5.99 2.87
C CYS A 35 -1.65 5.24 1.89
N GLY A 36 -2.38 4.20 2.31
CA GLY A 36 -3.30 3.44 1.48
C GLY A 36 -2.68 2.25 0.73
N TRP A 37 -1.40 1.94 0.95
CA TRP A 37 -0.73 0.77 0.35
C TRP A 37 -1.33 -0.53 0.91
N GLU A 38 -1.71 -1.47 0.05
CA GLU A 38 -2.15 -2.80 0.46
C GLU A 38 -0.96 -3.75 0.64
N ASN A 39 -0.95 -4.52 1.72
CA ASN A 39 0.11 -5.48 2.01
C ASN A 39 -0.07 -6.78 1.20
N ASP A 40 0.17 -6.70 -0.11
CA ASP A 40 0.09 -7.80 -1.07
C ASP A 40 1.47 -8.27 -1.56
N ASP A 41 2.55 -7.76 -0.96
CA ASP A 41 3.98 -7.96 -1.28
C ASP A 41 4.29 -8.04 -2.80
N TRP A 42 3.49 -7.34 -3.59
CA TRP A 42 3.71 -7.10 -4.99
C TRP A 42 4.16 -5.66 -5.16
N PHE A 43 5.43 -5.47 -5.49
CA PHE A 43 6.03 -4.13 -5.61
C PHE A 43 6.06 -3.58 -7.04
N GLU A 44 5.78 -4.43 -8.03
CA GLU A 44 5.65 -4.03 -9.43
C GLU A 44 4.22 -3.54 -9.72
N GLU A 45 4.00 -2.97 -10.90
CA GLU A 45 2.66 -2.58 -11.34
C GLU A 45 1.71 -3.81 -11.40
N GLY A 46 0.51 -3.68 -10.85
CA GLY A 46 -0.52 -4.73 -10.84
C GLY A 46 -0.77 -5.35 -9.45
N GLY A 47 -1.50 -6.47 -9.39
CA GLY A 47 -1.89 -7.05 -8.10
C GLY A 47 -3.03 -6.26 -7.43
N ALA A 48 -2.92 -6.00 -6.12
CA ALA A 48 -3.87 -5.17 -5.38
C ALA A 48 -3.50 -3.68 -5.43
N ASN A 49 -2.21 -3.37 -5.52
CA ASN A 49 -1.70 -2.02 -5.75
C ASN A 49 -1.56 -1.72 -7.26
N TYR A 50 -2.45 -0.89 -7.82
CA TYR A 50 -2.50 -0.65 -9.28
C TYR A 50 -1.23 -0.04 -9.90
N ILE A 51 -0.32 0.52 -9.09
CA ILE A 51 0.97 1.10 -9.51
C ILE A 51 2.09 0.48 -8.68
N SER A 52 3.31 0.55 -9.21
CA SER A 52 4.51 0.09 -8.51
C SER A 52 4.69 0.77 -7.15
N LEU A 53 5.44 0.11 -6.26
CA LEU A 53 5.80 0.65 -4.95
C LEU A 53 6.47 2.02 -5.07
N GLU A 54 7.33 2.20 -6.08
CA GLU A 54 8.06 3.44 -6.30
C GLU A 54 7.14 4.58 -6.74
N ASP A 55 6.23 4.31 -7.68
CA ASP A 55 5.24 5.28 -8.12
C ASP A 55 4.28 5.65 -6.99
N TYR A 56 3.92 4.67 -6.15
CA TYR A 56 3.09 4.91 -4.99
C TYR A 56 3.78 5.81 -3.96
N LYS A 57 5.07 5.60 -3.69
CA LYS A 57 5.88 6.47 -2.82
C LYS A 57 5.90 7.91 -3.33
N ARG A 58 6.13 8.11 -4.63
CA ARG A 58 6.12 9.44 -5.27
C ARG A 58 4.76 10.11 -5.10
N ARG A 59 3.67 9.41 -5.43
CA ARG A 59 2.30 9.94 -5.27
C ARG A 59 1.99 10.31 -3.83
N TYR A 60 2.41 9.50 -2.86
CA TYR A 60 2.23 9.81 -1.44
C TYR A 60 3.03 11.05 -1.01
N GLN A 61 4.25 11.25 -1.52
CA GLN A 61 5.05 12.45 -1.23
C GLN A 61 4.41 13.72 -1.79
N GLU A 62 3.97 13.71 -3.05
CA GLU A 62 3.26 14.84 -3.68
C GLU A 62 2.02 15.25 -2.86
N HIS A 63 1.31 14.28 -2.29
CA HIS A 63 0.16 14.55 -1.43
C HIS A 63 0.53 15.19 -0.09
N LEU A 64 1.68 14.85 0.49
CA LEU A 64 2.16 15.49 1.71
C LEU A 64 2.60 16.94 1.45
N GLU A 65 3.07 17.27 0.25
CA GLU A 65 3.41 18.64 -0.14
C GLU A 65 2.16 19.52 -0.29
N LEU A 66 1.08 18.97 -0.85
CA LEU A 66 -0.20 19.67 -1.01
C LEU A 66 -1.00 19.75 0.30
N TYR A 67 -0.95 18.69 1.09
CA TYR A 67 -1.76 18.50 2.29
C TYR A 67 -0.88 17.97 3.43
N SER A 68 -0.36 18.90 4.24
CA SER A 68 0.52 18.57 5.38
C SER A 68 -0.11 17.62 6.43
N ASP A 69 -1.44 17.49 6.46
CA ASP A 69 -2.19 16.60 7.36
C ASP A 69 -2.77 15.36 6.65
N TYR A 70 -2.30 15.05 5.43
CA TYR A 70 -2.79 13.92 4.65
C TYR A 70 -2.65 12.58 5.39
N THR A 71 -3.76 11.84 5.42
CA THR A 71 -3.81 10.42 5.71
C THR A 71 -4.84 9.74 4.82
N TYR A 72 -4.56 8.52 4.40
CA TYR A 72 -5.49 7.68 3.65
C TYR A 72 -6.83 7.52 4.40
N ALA A 73 -6.80 7.33 5.71
CA ALA A 73 -8.02 7.21 6.52
C ALA A 73 -8.92 8.47 6.48
N LYS A 74 -8.35 9.67 6.24
CA LYS A 74 -9.08 10.94 6.19
C LYS A 74 -9.51 11.31 4.77
N TYR A 75 -8.62 11.15 3.80
CA TYR A 75 -8.82 11.66 2.43
C TYR A 75 -9.07 10.56 1.39
N GLY A 76 -8.88 9.29 1.75
CA GLY A 76 -8.94 8.16 0.82
C GLY A 76 -7.70 8.04 -0.07
N LEU A 77 -7.81 7.20 -1.12
CA LEU A 77 -6.84 7.20 -2.21
C LEU A 77 -6.93 8.59 -2.85
N PRO A 78 -5.80 9.27 -3.08
CA PRO A 78 -5.86 10.53 -3.79
C PRO A 78 -6.45 10.34 -5.18
N GLU A 79 -7.18 11.36 -5.67
CA GLU A 79 -7.80 11.32 -6.99
C GLU A 79 -6.76 10.89 -8.02
N ILE A 80 -7.02 9.73 -8.61
CA ILE A 80 -6.31 9.23 -9.77
C ILE A 80 -6.43 10.26 -10.89
N THR A 81 -5.31 10.66 -11.46
CA THR A 81 -5.32 11.58 -12.62
C THR A 81 -6.09 10.92 -13.78
N GLU A 82 -6.58 11.68 -14.76
CA GLU A 82 -7.27 11.08 -15.92
C GLU A 82 -6.39 10.04 -16.66
N SER A 83 -5.06 10.19 -16.62
CA SER A 83 -4.11 9.18 -17.08
C SER A 83 -4.13 7.89 -16.24
N ASP A 84 -4.25 8.00 -14.93
CA ASP A 84 -4.38 6.85 -14.02
C ASP A 84 -5.78 6.20 -14.12
N ARG A 85 -6.80 6.97 -14.46
CA ARG A 85 -8.18 6.47 -14.63
C ARG A 85 -8.29 5.49 -15.79
N LEU A 86 -7.58 5.75 -16.90
CA LEU A 86 -7.53 4.84 -18.04
C LEU A 86 -6.88 3.49 -17.70
N THR A 87 -5.93 3.44 -16.77
CA THR A 87 -5.29 2.19 -16.33
C THR A 87 -6.16 1.45 -15.31
N VAL A 88 -6.78 2.17 -14.38
CA VAL A 88 -7.69 1.62 -13.37
C VAL A 88 -8.97 1.07 -14.01
N ASP A 89 -9.61 1.79 -14.95
CA ASP A 89 -10.83 1.32 -15.64
C ASP A 89 -10.55 0.05 -16.47
N HIS A 90 -9.35 -0.12 -17.03
CA HIS A 90 -8.95 -1.34 -17.75
C HIS A 90 -8.81 -2.54 -16.78
N LEU A 91 -8.28 -2.31 -15.58
CA LEU A 91 -8.14 -3.30 -14.51
C LEU A 91 -9.48 -3.70 -13.89
N TYR A 92 -10.42 -2.78 -13.71
CA TYR A 92 -11.76 -3.11 -13.23
C TYR A 92 -12.62 -3.77 -14.31
N CYS A 93 -12.55 -3.35 -15.57
CA CYS A 93 -13.26 -4.02 -16.67
C CYS A 93 -12.77 -5.46 -16.90
N THR A 94 -11.49 -5.77 -16.66
CA THR A 94 -10.97 -7.14 -16.76
C THR A 94 -11.31 -8.02 -15.54
N LYS A 95 -11.82 -7.43 -14.45
CA LYS A 95 -12.34 -8.16 -13.27
C LYS A 95 -13.87 -8.32 -13.25
N ILE A 96 -14.62 -7.74 -14.21
CA ILE A 96 -16.08 -7.96 -14.39
C ILE A 96 -16.33 -8.89 -15.60
N ILE A 97 -15.57 -9.97 -15.71
CA ILE A 97 -15.96 -11.12 -16.53
C ILE A 97 -15.76 -12.39 -15.68
N TYR A 98 -16.78 -12.68 -14.87
CA TYR A 98 -17.14 -14.03 -14.45
C TYR A 98 -18.63 -14.23 -14.74
#